data_AF-A0A2G5C950-F1
#
_entry.id   AF-A0A2G5C950-F1
#
_cell.length_a   1.000
_cell.length_b   1.000
_cell.length_c   1.000
_cell.angle_alpha   90.00
_cell.angle_beta   90.00
_cell.angle_gamma   90.00
#
_symmetry.space_group_name_H-M   'P 1'
#
loop_
_entity.id
_entity.type
_entity.pdbx_description
1 polymer ?
#
loop_
_entity_poly.entity_id
_entity_poly.type
_entity_poly.pdbx_seq_one_letter_code
_entity_poly.pdbx_strand_id
1 'polypeptide(L)'
;MADYLQLRNEVELQLEQQQQQQQDESKKKKMKRGNTRLASLDVFRGLSVFLMIFVDYAGAILPSISHSPWNGVHLADFVMPFFLFIVGVSLALVYKNVQNKVKATYKAVIRATQLFLLGIFLQGGYFHGITSLTFGVDMESIRWLGILQRIALGYVIAALCEIWLPCRTRLEITTSEKYYMNWCVILALCIIHSGLLYGLYVSDWEFRLPYSAYSMLSPHDSHIVYMVKCAVRGDLGPACNAAGMIDRYILGVDHLYKKPVYRNLKECSSSGYSHVSGSQPPWCFAPFDPEGILSSLTAAVTCIIGLHYGHVLVQIEVKV
;
A
#
# COMPACT_ATOMS: atom_id res chain seq x y z
N MET A 1 12.40 -77.39 -2.95
CA MET A 1 11.78 -76.42 -3.89
C MET A 1 10.67 -75.63 -3.22
N ALA A 2 9.79 -76.28 -2.45
CA ALA A 2 8.76 -75.62 -1.64
C ALA A 2 9.32 -74.57 -0.64
N ASP A 3 10.36 -74.91 0.12
CA ASP A 3 10.96 -73.97 1.10
C ASP A 3 11.55 -72.71 0.47
N TYR A 4 12.10 -72.83 -0.74
CA TYR A 4 12.67 -71.69 -1.47
C TYR A 4 11.57 -70.75 -2.00
N LEU A 5 10.45 -71.31 -2.47
CA LEU A 5 9.27 -70.55 -2.87
C LEU A 5 8.62 -69.85 -1.66
N GLN A 6 8.58 -70.51 -0.51
CA GLN A 6 8.06 -69.91 0.72
C GLN A 6 8.94 -68.75 1.21
N LEU A 7 10.27 -68.94 1.23
CA LEU A 7 11.22 -67.89 1.59
C LEU A 7 11.17 -66.70 0.63
N ARG A 8 11.01 -66.96 -0.68
CA ARG A 8 10.86 -65.92 -1.70
C ARG A 8 9.60 -65.09 -1.48
N ASN A 9 8.48 -65.74 -1.15
CA ASN A 9 7.22 -65.05 -0.87
C ASN A 9 7.28 -64.22 0.43
N GLU A 10 7.96 -64.71 1.47
CA GLU A 10 8.18 -63.95 2.71
C GLU A 10 9.04 -62.70 2.47
N VAL A 11 10.08 -62.81 1.65
CA VAL A 11 10.95 -61.67 1.28
C VAL A 11 10.20 -60.66 0.41
N GLU A 12 9.41 -61.10 -0.57
CA GLU A 12 8.57 -60.21 -1.39
C GLU A 12 7.55 -59.45 -0.54
N LEU A 13 6.89 -60.13 0.41
CA LEU A 13 5.94 -59.51 1.34
C LEU A 13 6.61 -58.47 2.25
N GLN A 14 7.82 -58.74 2.74
CA GLN A 14 8.59 -57.78 3.54
C GLN A 14 9.00 -56.54 2.72
N LEU A 15 9.36 -56.73 1.45
CA LEU A 15 9.73 -55.62 0.56
C LEU A 15 8.54 -54.71 0.27
N GLU A 16 7.36 -55.29 0.02
CA GLU A 16 6.11 -54.54 -0.19
C GLU A 16 5.69 -53.77 1.06
N GLN A 17 5.81 -54.37 2.25
CA GLN A 17 5.54 -53.71 3.52
C GLN A 17 6.50 -52.53 3.78
N GLN A 18 7.79 -52.68 3.47
CA GLN A 18 8.76 -51.59 3.59
C GLN A 18 8.47 -50.46 2.60
N GLN A 19 8.08 -50.77 1.36
CA GLN A 19 7.70 -49.77 0.36
C GLN A 19 6.43 -49.01 0.76
N GLN A 20 5.42 -49.70 1.30
CA GLN A 20 4.21 -49.06 1.83
C GLN A 20 4.51 -48.15 3.02
N GLN A 21 5.33 -48.59 3.97
CA GLN A 21 5.75 -47.75 5.11
C GLN A 21 6.51 -46.50 4.65
N GLN A 22 7.42 -46.62 3.68
CA GLN A 22 8.14 -45.48 3.12
C GLN A 22 7.21 -44.53 2.35
N GLN A 23 6.24 -45.08 1.60
CA GLN A 23 5.23 -44.26 0.92
C GLN A 23 4.32 -43.55 1.92
N ASP A 24 3.91 -44.20 2.99
CA ASP A 24 3.07 -43.60 4.04
C ASP A 24 3.82 -42.57 4.86
N GLU A 25 5.09 -42.79 5.19
CA GLU A 25 5.95 -41.76 5.79
C GLU A 25 6.17 -40.57 4.85
N SER A 26 6.35 -40.82 3.55
CA SER A 26 6.50 -39.75 2.55
C SER A 26 5.20 -38.95 2.39
N LYS A 27 4.04 -39.61 2.41
CA LYS A 27 2.71 -38.98 2.40
C LYS A 27 2.45 -38.24 3.70
N LYS A 28 2.82 -38.78 4.86
CA LYS A 28 2.67 -38.14 6.18
C LYS A 28 3.61 -36.94 6.31
N LYS A 29 4.83 -37.00 5.77
CA LYS A 29 5.74 -35.84 5.61
C LYS A 29 5.20 -34.81 4.61
N LYS A 30 4.59 -35.23 3.49
CA LYS A 30 3.90 -34.33 2.55
C LYS A 30 2.68 -33.66 3.17
N MET A 31 1.92 -34.37 3.99
CA MET A 31 0.72 -33.89 4.69
C MET A 31 1.09 -32.95 5.85
N LYS A 32 2.16 -33.23 6.60
CA LYS A 32 2.76 -32.28 7.57
C LYS A 32 3.40 -31.04 6.91
N ARG A 33 3.85 -31.16 5.66
CA ARG A 33 4.28 -30.04 4.79
C ARG A 33 3.13 -29.40 4.00
N GLY A 34 1.88 -29.66 4.36
CA GLY A 34 0.77 -28.85 3.86
C GLY A 34 0.87 -27.44 4.43
N ASN A 35 0.65 -26.41 3.58
CA ASN A 35 0.67 -24.98 3.89
C ASN A 35 0.18 -24.66 5.32
N THR A 36 1.07 -24.72 6.30
CA THR A 36 0.74 -24.32 7.66
C THR A 36 0.65 -22.80 7.60
N ARG A 37 -0.58 -22.28 7.63
CA ARG A 37 -0.81 -20.85 7.65
C ARG A 37 -0.23 -20.31 8.96
N LEU A 38 0.53 -19.22 8.88
CA LEU A 38 1.00 -18.55 10.08
C LEU A 38 -0.18 -17.87 10.78
N ALA A 39 -0.62 -18.46 11.88
CA ALA A 39 -1.72 -17.93 12.70
C ALA A 39 -1.41 -16.50 13.19
N SER A 40 -0.17 -16.20 13.56
CA SER A 40 0.26 -14.85 13.98
C SER A 40 0.07 -13.81 12.87
N LEU A 41 0.32 -14.19 11.61
CA LEU A 41 0.17 -13.31 10.46
C LEU A 41 -1.32 -13.05 10.16
N ASP A 42 -2.15 -14.09 10.25
CA ASP A 42 -3.59 -13.96 10.06
C ASP A 42 -4.23 -13.10 11.18
N VAL A 43 -3.79 -13.25 12.44
CA VAL A 43 -4.20 -12.40 13.57
C VAL A 43 -3.79 -10.95 13.35
N PHE A 44 -2.55 -10.69 12.94
CA PHE A 44 -2.06 -9.33 12.72
C PHE A 44 -2.77 -8.64 11.54
N ARG A 45 -3.13 -9.39 10.50
CA ARG A 45 -3.99 -8.89 9.40
C ARG A 45 -5.39 -8.53 9.92
N GLY A 46 -6.00 -9.39 10.73
CA GLY A 46 -7.29 -9.12 11.37
C GLY A 46 -7.25 -7.87 12.25
N LEU A 47 -6.20 -7.72 13.07
CA LEU A 47 -5.97 -6.55 13.91
C LEU A 47 -5.82 -5.26 13.09
N SER A 48 -5.13 -5.32 11.96
CA SER A 48 -4.96 -4.16 11.07
C SER A 48 -6.29 -3.71 10.45
N VAL A 49 -7.14 -4.66 10.05
CA VAL A 49 -8.51 -4.38 9.55
C VAL A 49 -9.39 -3.82 10.66
N PHE A 50 -9.32 -4.41 11.86
CA PHE A 50 -10.03 -3.88 13.02
C PHE A 50 -9.61 -2.44 13.34
N LEU A 51 -8.31 -2.15 13.33
CA LEU A 51 -7.79 -0.81 13.60
C LEU A 51 -8.27 0.19 12.55
N MET A 52 -8.25 -0.18 11.26
CA MET A 52 -8.78 0.65 10.17
C MET A 52 -10.24 1.05 10.42
N ILE A 53 -11.11 0.05 10.67
CA ILE A 53 -12.52 0.29 10.98
C ILE A 53 -12.65 1.17 12.23
N PHE A 54 -11.90 0.87 13.29
CA PHE A 54 -11.97 1.62 14.52
C PHE A 54 -11.62 3.10 14.33
N VAL A 55 -10.54 3.43 13.62
CA VAL A 55 -10.15 4.83 13.40
C VAL A 55 -11.11 5.55 12.45
N ASP A 56 -11.68 4.87 11.47
CA ASP A 56 -12.66 5.45 10.52
C ASP A 56 -13.96 5.88 11.22
N TYR A 57 -14.45 5.08 12.17
CA TYR A 57 -15.67 5.39 12.92
C TYR A 57 -15.43 6.27 14.16
N ALA A 58 -14.36 6.01 14.92
CA ALA A 58 -14.07 6.76 16.15
C ALA A 58 -13.39 8.12 15.90
N GLY A 59 -12.73 8.29 14.75
CA GLY A 59 -11.96 9.49 14.42
C GLY A 59 -12.78 10.77 14.39
N ALA A 60 -14.07 10.69 14.04
CA ALA A 60 -14.97 11.85 14.06
C ALA A 60 -15.25 12.38 15.48
N ILE A 61 -15.20 11.51 16.49
CA ILE A 61 -15.50 11.84 17.89
C ILE A 61 -14.22 12.22 18.64
N LEU A 62 -13.11 11.54 18.31
CA LEU A 62 -11.82 11.70 18.98
C LEU A 62 -10.74 12.12 17.96
N PRO A 63 -10.47 13.44 17.84
CA PRO A 63 -9.48 13.95 16.89
C PRO A 63 -8.09 13.32 17.06
N SER A 64 -7.70 12.94 18.29
CA SER A 64 -6.42 12.28 18.57
C SER A 64 -6.26 10.88 17.96
N ILE A 65 -7.37 10.25 17.54
CA ILE A 65 -7.38 8.93 16.89
C ILE A 65 -7.43 9.07 15.36
N SER A 66 -8.00 10.18 14.87
CA SER A 66 -8.06 10.52 13.44
C SER A 66 -6.69 10.87 12.86
N HIS A 67 -6.59 11.02 11.53
CA HIS A 67 -5.36 11.44 10.87
C HIS A 67 -4.86 12.80 11.36
N SER A 68 -3.55 12.93 11.54
CA SER A 68 -2.95 14.25 11.79
C SER A 68 -3.25 15.19 10.61
N PRO A 69 -3.65 16.45 10.86
CA PRO A 69 -3.95 17.38 9.77
C PRO A 69 -2.77 17.66 8.84
N TRP A 70 -1.54 17.67 9.37
CA TRP A 70 -0.33 17.81 8.54
C TRP A 70 0.92 17.28 9.27
N ASN A 71 1.35 17.99 10.32
CA ASN A 71 2.50 17.60 11.14
C ASN A 71 2.03 16.86 12.39
N GLY A 72 2.62 15.70 12.65
CA GLY A 72 2.30 14.84 13.79
C GLY A 72 1.99 13.42 13.35
N VAL A 73 1.81 12.54 14.33
CA VAL A 73 1.43 11.15 14.09
C VAL A 73 0.32 10.78 15.06
N HIS A 74 -0.77 10.26 14.52
CA HIS A 74 -1.90 9.73 15.26
C HIS A 74 -2.11 8.24 14.95
N LEU A 75 -3.06 7.62 15.65
CA LEU A 75 -3.28 6.18 15.54
C LEU A 75 -3.67 5.76 14.10
N ALA A 76 -4.47 6.57 13.41
CA ALA A 76 -4.86 6.32 12.02
C ALA A 76 -3.67 6.27 11.04
N ASP A 77 -2.59 7.02 11.31
CA ASP A 77 -1.44 7.12 10.40
C ASP A 77 -0.61 5.82 10.36
N PHE A 78 -0.74 4.95 11.37
CA PHE A 78 -0.06 3.64 11.41
C PHE A 78 -0.77 2.55 10.61
N VAL A 79 -2.05 2.71 10.30
CA VAL A 79 -2.88 1.67 9.67
C VAL A 79 -2.29 1.26 8.32
N MET A 80 -1.99 2.22 7.45
CA MET A 80 -1.48 1.94 6.10
C MET A 80 -0.08 1.29 6.11
N PRO A 81 0.90 1.79 6.89
CA PRO A 81 2.18 1.09 7.08
C PRO A 81 2.02 -0.37 7.53
N PHE A 82 1.10 -0.68 8.45
CA PHE A 82 0.86 -2.06 8.88
C PHE A 82 0.35 -2.94 7.74
N PHE A 83 -0.61 -2.47 6.94
CA PHE A 83 -1.09 -3.21 5.77
C PHE A 83 0.03 -3.52 4.77
N LEU A 84 0.81 -2.50 4.41
CA LEU A 84 1.92 -2.65 3.45
C LEU A 84 3.01 -3.59 3.97
N PHE A 85 3.33 -3.50 5.25
CA PHE A 85 4.28 -4.39 5.92
C PHE A 85 3.82 -5.85 5.85
N ILE A 86 2.56 -6.14 6.20
CA ILE A 86 1.99 -7.50 6.16
C ILE A 86 1.97 -8.06 4.74
N VAL A 87 1.63 -7.22 3.76
CA VAL A 87 1.66 -7.60 2.34
C VAL A 87 3.09 -8.01 1.95
N GLY A 88 4.10 -7.25 2.38
CA GLY A 88 5.51 -7.59 2.23
C GLY A 88 5.89 -8.93 2.86
N VAL A 89 5.55 -9.14 4.13
CA VAL A 89 5.83 -10.41 4.84
C VAL A 89 5.18 -11.59 4.11
N SER A 90 3.94 -11.42 3.64
CA SER A 90 3.20 -12.45 2.91
C SER A 90 3.86 -12.82 1.57
N LEU A 91 4.51 -11.86 0.91
CA LEU A 91 5.23 -12.10 -0.35
C LEU A 91 6.42 -13.05 -0.18
N ALA A 92 7.19 -12.89 0.90
CA ALA A 92 8.33 -13.77 1.18
C ALA A 92 7.89 -15.23 1.37
N LEU A 93 6.73 -15.45 2.00
CA LEU A 93 6.15 -16.77 2.20
C LEU A 93 5.65 -17.38 0.89
N VAL A 94 5.00 -16.58 0.03
CA VAL A 94 4.41 -17.04 -1.23
C VAL A 94 5.48 -17.34 -2.29
N TYR A 95 6.53 -16.52 -2.39
CA TYR A 95 7.55 -16.62 -3.43
C TYR A 95 8.84 -17.32 -2.96
N LYS A 96 8.84 -18.02 -1.82
CA LYS A 96 9.99 -18.76 -1.29
C LYS A 96 10.64 -19.74 -2.30
N ASN A 97 9.83 -20.41 -3.13
CA ASN A 97 10.29 -21.42 -4.09
C ASN A 97 9.71 -21.16 -5.50
N VAL A 98 10.15 -20.09 -6.16
CA VAL A 98 9.75 -19.82 -7.55
C VAL A 98 10.48 -20.73 -8.53
N GLN A 99 9.75 -21.69 -9.11
CA GLN A 99 10.28 -22.56 -10.17
C GLN A 99 10.36 -21.86 -11.54
N ASN A 100 9.36 -21.03 -11.87
CA ASN A 100 9.31 -20.28 -13.13
C ASN A 100 9.03 -18.80 -12.85
N LYS A 101 10.07 -17.97 -13.02
CA LYS A 101 10.03 -16.53 -12.75
C LYS A 101 9.00 -15.80 -13.60
N VAL A 102 8.90 -16.12 -14.88
CA VAL A 102 7.97 -15.45 -15.82
C VAL A 102 6.52 -15.72 -15.41
N LYS A 103 6.17 -16.98 -15.13
CA LYS A 103 4.81 -17.34 -14.68
C LYS A 103 4.46 -16.70 -13.34
N ALA A 104 5.43 -16.60 -12.42
CA ALA A 104 5.25 -15.94 -11.14
C ALA A 104 5.01 -14.44 -11.29
N THR A 105 5.79 -13.76 -12.15
CA THR A 105 5.62 -12.34 -12.45
C THR A 105 4.28 -12.06 -13.11
N TYR A 106 3.87 -12.85 -14.10
CA TYR A 106 2.57 -12.69 -14.75
C TYR A 106 1.41 -12.77 -13.74
N LYS A 107 1.46 -13.75 -12.83
CA LYS A 107 0.46 -13.89 -11.76
C LYS A 107 0.47 -12.71 -10.78
N ALA A 108 1.66 -12.20 -10.43
CA ALA A 108 1.79 -11.02 -9.56
C ALA A 108 1.19 -9.78 -10.21
N VAL A 109 1.52 -9.53 -11.48
CA VAL A 109 1.04 -8.38 -12.25
C VAL A 109 -0.47 -8.43 -12.40
N ILE A 110 -1.06 -9.57 -12.78
CA ILE A 110 -2.53 -9.72 -12.86
C ILE A 110 -3.20 -9.37 -11.53
N ARG A 111 -2.68 -9.87 -10.42
CA ARG A 111 -3.26 -9.58 -9.10
C ARG A 111 -3.16 -8.09 -8.75
N ALA A 112 -2.03 -7.45 -9.07
CA ALA A 112 -1.86 -6.02 -8.88
C ALA A 112 -2.84 -5.22 -9.75
N THR A 113 -2.99 -5.59 -11.03
CA THR A 113 -3.95 -4.97 -11.95
C THR A 113 -5.39 -5.13 -11.49
N GLN A 114 -5.78 -6.33 -11.02
CA GLN A 114 -7.11 -6.57 -10.46
C GLN A 114 -7.39 -5.68 -9.23
N LEU A 115 -6.41 -5.56 -8.32
CA LEU A 115 -6.53 -4.71 -7.14
C LEU A 115 -6.60 -3.23 -7.51
N PHE A 116 -5.82 -2.81 -8.50
CA PHE A 116 -5.81 -1.44 -9.01
C PHE A 116 -7.15 -1.06 -9.66
N LEU A 117 -7.68 -1.92 -10.53
CA LEU A 117 -8.99 -1.73 -11.17
C LEU A 117 -10.13 -1.75 -10.15
N LEU A 118 -10.06 -2.64 -9.14
CA LEU A 118 -11.00 -2.63 -8.03
C LEU A 118 -10.94 -1.30 -7.25
N GLY A 119 -9.74 -0.75 -7.05
CA GLY A 119 -9.54 0.57 -6.45
C GLY A 119 -10.23 1.68 -7.22
N ILE A 120 -10.00 1.76 -8.53
CA ILE A 120 -10.65 2.74 -9.41
C ILE A 120 -12.17 2.55 -9.38
N PHE A 121 -12.66 1.32 -9.43
CA PHE A 121 -14.10 1.04 -9.39
C PHE A 121 -14.77 1.51 -8.09
N LEU A 122 -14.14 1.28 -6.94
CA LEU A 122 -14.66 1.72 -5.64
C LEU A 122 -14.56 3.24 -5.45
N GLN A 123 -13.51 3.86 -5.97
CA GLN A 123 -13.22 5.29 -5.77
C GLN A 123 -13.90 6.19 -6.81
N GLY A 124 -14.07 5.71 -8.04
CA GLY A 124 -14.57 6.43 -9.22
C GLY A 124 -16.08 6.69 -9.25
N GLY A 125 -16.70 6.96 -8.11
CA GLY A 125 -18.01 7.59 -8.09
C GLY A 125 -19.24 6.67 -8.13
N TYR A 126 -19.10 5.36 -8.34
CA TYR A 126 -20.27 4.44 -8.36
C TYR A 126 -21.14 4.50 -7.09
N PHE A 127 -20.56 4.90 -5.95
CA PHE A 127 -21.25 5.02 -4.65
C PHE A 127 -21.26 6.44 -4.05
N HIS A 128 -20.97 7.48 -4.84
CA HIS A 128 -21.04 8.87 -4.33
C HIS A 128 -22.51 9.33 -4.27
N GLY A 129 -23.18 9.02 -3.17
CA GLY A 129 -24.49 9.60 -2.85
C GLY A 129 -25.55 8.60 -2.40
N ILE A 130 -25.35 7.95 -1.25
CA ILE A 130 -26.45 7.29 -0.52
C ILE A 130 -27.63 8.25 -0.24
N THR A 131 -27.37 9.56 -0.29
CA THR A 131 -28.36 10.64 -0.10
C THR A 131 -28.86 11.29 -1.40
N SER A 132 -28.23 11.06 -2.57
CA SER A 132 -28.55 11.80 -3.81
C SER A 132 -28.86 10.95 -5.05
N LEU A 133 -28.94 9.62 -4.94
CA LEU A 133 -29.42 8.69 -6.01
C LEU A 133 -28.82 8.94 -7.41
N THR A 134 -27.64 9.55 -7.47
CA THR A 134 -26.96 9.95 -8.71
C THR A 134 -25.93 8.88 -9.02
N PHE A 135 -26.33 7.89 -9.80
CA PHE A 135 -25.44 6.82 -10.25
C PHE A 135 -24.72 7.28 -11.52
N GLY A 136 -23.41 7.51 -11.42
CA GLY A 136 -22.59 7.89 -12.57
C GLY A 136 -21.10 7.93 -12.24
N VAL A 137 -20.27 7.55 -13.20
CA VAL A 137 -18.82 7.78 -13.15
C VAL A 137 -18.58 9.15 -13.76
N ASP A 138 -18.29 10.14 -12.91
CA ASP A 138 -17.78 11.41 -13.40
C ASP A 138 -16.30 11.23 -13.78
N MET A 139 -16.07 11.00 -15.07
CA MET A 139 -14.72 10.78 -15.61
C MET A 139 -13.82 12.01 -15.46
N GLU A 140 -14.39 13.22 -15.34
CA GLU A 140 -13.61 14.46 -15.19
C GLU A 140 -13.06 14.64 -13.77
N SER A 141 -13.64 13.97 -12.77
CA SER A 141 -13.18 14.09 -11.37
C SER A 141 -12.83 12.76 -10.69
N ILE A 142 -12.57 11.72 -11.50
CA ILE A 142 -12.15 10.41 -10.98
C ILE A 142 -10.80 10.50 -10.28
N ARG A 143 -10.70 10.01 -9.04
CA ARG A 143 -9.41 9.98 -8.33
C ARG A 143 -8.59 8.77 -8.76
N TRP A 144 -7.46 9.02 -9.43
CA TRP A 144 -6.60 7.97 -10.01
C TRP A 144 -5.81 7.18 -8.96
N LEU A 145 -5.28 7.86 -7.94
CA LEU A 145 -4.50 7.25 -6.87
C LEU A 145 -5.28 7.20 -5.56
N GLY A 146 -5.23 6.04 -4.93
CA GLY A 146 -5.90 5.75 -3.68
C GLY A 146 -5.20 4.61 -2.94
N ILE A 147 -5.77 4.23 -1.81
CA ILE A 147 -5.16 3.27 -0.88
C ILE A 147 -4.93 1.91 -1.58
N LEU A 148 -5.91 1.42 -2.34
CA LEU A 148 -5.80 0.12 -3.04
C LEU A 148 -4.75 0.16 -4.16
N GLN A 149 -4.67 1.27 -4.89
CA GLN A 149 -3.68 1.49 -5.95
C GLN A 149 -2.26 1.52 -5.38
N ARG A 150 -2.05 2.14 -4.22
CA ARG A 150 -0.76 2.12 -3.50
C ARG A 150 -0.38 0.72 -3.03
N ILE A 151 -1.33 -0.02 -2.46
CA ILE A 151 -1.10 -1.42 -2.07
C ILE A 151 -0.73 -2.24 -3.31
N ALA A 152 -1.40 -2.05 -4.44
CA ALA A 152 -1.10 -2.73 -5.69
C ALA A 152 0.32 -2.41 -6.20
N LEU A 153 0.72 -1.13 -6.17
CA LEU A 153 2.06 -0.72 -6.59
C LEU A 153 3.15 -1.25 -5.66
N GLY A 154 2.97 -1.12 -4.35
CA GLY A 154 3.90 -1.68 -3.37
C GLY A 154 4.04 -3.19 -3.48
N TYR A 155 2.91 -3.89 -3.68
CA TYR A 155 2.88 -5.34 -3.89
C TYR A 155 3.67 -5.76 -5.14
N VAL A 156 3.44 -5.13 -6.29
CA VAL A 156 4.09 -5.55 -7.54
C VAL A 156 5.59 -5.24 -7.51
N ILE A 157 6.00 -4.09 -6.97
CA ILE A 157 7.42 -3.74 -6.85
C ILE A 157 8.13 -4.72 -5.91
N ALA A 158 7.58 -4.99 -4.72
CA ALA A 158 8.18 -5.94 -3.79
C ALA A 158 8.20 -7.37 -4.35
N ALA A 159 7.15 -7.80 -5.06
CA ALA A 159 7.11 -9.11 -5.72
C ALA A 159 8.14 -9.23 -6.84
N LEU A 160 8.34 -8.17 -7.65
CA LEU A 160 9.36 -8.14 -8.69
C LEU A 160 10.77 -8.18 -8.07
N CYS A 161 11.00 -7.44 -6.99
CA CYS A 161 12.26 -7.51 -6.23
C CYS A 161 12.53 -8.95 -5.79
N GLU A 162 11.54 -9.63 -5.21
CA GLU A 162 11.69 -11.01 -4.73
C GLU A 162 11.96 -12.03 -5.86
N ILE A 163 11.27 -11.90 -6.99
CA ILE A 163 11.37 -12.87 -8.09
C ILE A 163 12.68 -12.70 -8.88
N TRP A 164 13.08 -11.46 -9.12
CA TRP A 164 14.17 -11.14 -10.04
C TRP A 164 15.51 -10.93 -9.37
N LEU A 165 15.56 -10.42 -8.13
CA LEU A 165 16.83 -10.17 -7.47
C LEU A 165 17.48 -11.50 -7.03
N PRO A 166 18.77 -11.69 -7.32
CA PRO A 166 19.46 -12.93 -7.00
C PRO A 166 19.66 -13.10 -5.49
N CYS A 167 19.12 -14.18 -4.92
CA CYS A 167 19.43 -14.60 -3.56
C CYS A 167 20.74 -15.40 -3.56
N ARG A 168 21.80 -14.86 -2.95
CA ARG A 168 23.11 -15.56 -2.90
C ARG A 168 23.04 -16.70 -1.89
N THR A 169 22.85 -17.92 -2.39
CA THR A 169 22.49 -19.09 -1.57
C THR A 169 23.67 -19.83 -0.93
N ARG A 170 24.91 -19.32 -0.96
CA ARG A 170 26.09 -20.20 -0.81
C ARG A 170 26.97 -20.08 0.44
N LEU A 171 26.64 -19.29 1.45
CA LEU A 171 27.35 -19.37 2.75
C LEU A 171 26.43 -19.00 3.92
N GLU A 172 26.78 -19.48 5.11
CA GLU A 172 26.21 -19.13 6.42
C GLU A 172 26.47 -17.66 6.77
N ILE A 173 25.97 -16.78 5.93
CA ILE A 173 26.09 -15.35 6.10
C ILE A 173 24.81 -14.82 6.73
N THR A 174 24.94 -13.76 7.51
CA THR A 174 23.87 -12.95 8.10
C THR A 174 22.75 -12.66 7.09
N THR A 175 21.52 -12.53 7.59
CA THR A 175 20.32 -12.25 6.78
C THR A 175 20.45 -10.98 5.94
N SER A 176 21.17 -9.96 6.42
CA SER A 176 21.39 -8.70 5.70
C SER A 176 22.22 -8.87 4.44
N GLU A 177 23.28 -9.67 4.47
CA GLU A 177 24.18 -9.86 3.32
C GLU A 177 23.55 -10.73 2.22
N LYS A 178 22.61 -11.62 2.57
CA LYS A 178 21.85 -12.43 1.59
C LYS A 178 20.89 -11.60 0.75
N TYR A 179 20.36 -10.51 1.31
CA TYR A 179 19.36 -9.64 0.67
C TYR A 179 19.87 -8.20 0.47
N TYR A 180 21.17 -8.01 0.30
CA TYR A 180 21.77 -6.69 0.08
C TYR A 180 21.15 -5.94 -1.12
N MET A 181 20.77 -6.65 -2.18
CA MET A 181 20.10 -6.04 -3.34
C MET A 181 18.74 -5.40 -2.98
N ASN A 182 17.98 -6.00 -2.06
CA ASN A 182 16.73 -5.41 -1.59
C ASN A 182 17.00 -4.12 -0.81
N TRP A 183 18.07 -4.10 -0.01
CA TRP A 183 18.52 -2.88 0.69
C TRP A 183 19.01 -1.80 -0.29
N CYS A 184 19.72 -2.16 -1.35
CA CYS A 184 20.07 -1.21 -2.42
C CYS A 184 18.83 -0.59 -3.07
N VAL A 185 17.78 -1.40 -3.35
CA VAL A 185 16.52 -0.88 -3.89
C VAL A 185 15.83 0.05 -2.90
N ILE A 186 15.77 -0.30 -1.60
CA ILE A 186 15.24 0.59 -0.56
C ILE A 186 16.00 1.91 -0.55
N LEU A 187 17.34 1.88 -0.50
CA LEU A 187 18.17 3.08 -0.49
C LEU A 187 17.96 3.91 -1.76
N ALA A 188 17.90 3.29 -2.94
CA ALA A 188 17.63 3.98 -4.19
C ALA A 188 16.26 4.67 -4.18
N LEU A 189 15.21 3.98 -3.73
CA LEU A 189 13.86 4.56 -3.61
C LEU A 189 13.82 5.72 -2.61
N CYS A 190 14.51 5.60 -1.46
CA CYS A 190 14.61 6.67 -0.49
C CYS A 190 15.38 7.88 -1.04
N ILE A 191 16.50 7.66 -1.75
CA ILE A 191 17.27 8.74 -2.40
C ILE A 191 16.41 9.44 -3.46
N ILE A 192 15.70 8.68 -4.30
CA ILE A 192 14.79 9.25 -5.30
C ILE A 192 13.68 10.06 -4.61
N HIS A 193 13.07 9.52 -3.56
CA HIS A 193 12.03 10.20 -2.79
C HIS A 193 12.53 11.52 -2.19
N SER A 194 13.67 11.51 -1.48
CA SER A 194 14.26 12.71 -0.90
C SER A 194 14.73 13.70 -1.97
N GLY A 195 15.30 13.22 -3.08
CA GLY A 195 15.70 14.05 -4.21
C GLY A 195 14.53 14.77 -4.86
N LEU A 196 13.40 14.10 -5.04
CA LEU A 196 12.17 14.71 -5.55
C LEU A 196 11.54 15.67 -4.53
N LEU A 197 11.52 15.30 -3.24
CA LEU A 197 10.91 16.10 -2.19
C LEU A 197 11.64 17.42 -1.93
N TYR A 198 12.98 17.39 -1.88
CA TYR A 198 13.80 18.56 -1.55
C TYR A 198 14.42 19.25 -2.77
N GLY A 199 14.61 18.54 -3.88
CA GLY A 199 15.33 19.06 -5.05
C GLY A 199 14.48 19.87 -6.02
N LEU A 200 13.17 19.63 -6.07
CA LEU A 200 12.27 20.29 -7.02
C LEU A 200 11.90 21.71 -6.55
N TYR A 201 11.82 22.62 -7.52
CA TYR A 201 11.34 23.97 -7.32
C TYR A 201 9.83 24.04 -7.53
N VAL A 202 9.11 24.55 -6.53
CA VAL A 202 7.66 24.70 -6.57
C VAL A 202 7.34 26.15 -6.92
N SER A 203 6.84 26.35 -8.14
CA SER A 203 6.34 27.64 -8.60
C SER A 203 5.00 27.98 -7.97
N ASP A 204 4.63 29.26 -8.08
CA ASP A 204 3.27 29.70 -7.78
C ASP A 204 2.27 28.97 -8.67
N TRP A 205 1.09 28.69 -8.14
CA TRP A 205 0.07 27.91 -8.82
C TRP A 205 -1.33 28.39 -8.46
N GLU A 206 -2.29 28.13 -9.34
CA GLU A 206 -3.70 28.51 -9.17
C GLU A 206 -4.63 27.31 -9.28
N PHE A 207 -5.82 27.42 -8.68
CA PHE A 207 -6.89 26.43 -8.82
C PHE A 207 -8.27 27.10 -8.83
N ARG A 208 -9.24 26.39 -9.40
CA ARG A 208 -10.60 26.88 -9.66
C ARG A 208 -11.60 26.11 -8.83
N LEU A 209 -12.53 26.82 -8.19
CA LEU A 209 -13.64 26.23 -7.43
C LEU A 209 -14.98 26.69 -8.02
N PRO A 210 -15.96 25.78 -8.20
CA PRO A 210 -17.30 26.15 -8.63
C PRO A 210 -18.05 26.93 -7.53
N TYR A 211 -18.75 27.99 -7.93
CA TYR A 211 -19.47 28.93 -7.06
C TYR A 211 -20.58 28.26 -6.20
N SER A 212 -21.16 27.18 -6.70
CA SER A 212 -22.34 26.50 -6.13
C SER A 212 -22.12 25.84 -4.76
N ALA A 213 -20.90 25.80 -4.24
CA ALA A 213 -20.63 25.27 -2.91
C ALA A 213 -21.02 26.22 -1.76
N TYR A 214 -21.38 27.49 -2.03
CA TYR A 214 -21.49 28.51 -0.97
C TYR A 214 -22.69 29.47 -1.00
N SER A 215 -23.54 29.52 -2.03
CA SER A 215 -24.76 30.36 -1.99
C SER A 215 -25.87 29.94 -2.95
N MET A 216 -27.10 29.90 -2.45
CA MET A 216 -28.36 29.71 -3.20
C MET A 216 -28.78 31.01 -3.89
N LEU A 217 -27.95 31.58 -4.76
CA LEU A 217 -28.39 32.67 -5.65
C LEU A 217 -27.54 32.74 -6.95
N SER A 218 -28.25 32.57 -8.07
CA SER A 218 -27.87 32.87 -9.47
C SER A 218 -26.96 31.88 -10.24
N PRO A 219 -27.42 31.38 -11.41
CA PRO A 219 -26.70 30.45 -12.29
C PRO A 219 -25.92 31.20 -13.39
N HIS A 220 -24.82 31.84 -13.01
CA HIS A 220 -23.81 32.25 -13.99
C HIS A 220 -22.45 31.71 -13.55
N ASP A 221 -21.84 30.89 -14.41
CA ASP A 221 -20.53 30.25 -14.24
C ASP A 221 -19.45 31.24 -13.79
N SER A 222 -19.30 31.40 -12.47
CA SER A 222 -18.31 32.28 -11.87
C SER A 222 -17.41 31.45 -10.97
N HIS A 223 -16.48 30.72 -11.59
CA HIS A 223 -15.43 30.04 -10.84
C HIS A 223 -14.60 31.05 -10.03
N ILE A 224 -14.36 30.76 -8.75
CA ILE A 224 -13.42 31.54 -7.94
C ILE A 224 -12.02 30.98 -8.19
N VAL A 225 -11.09 31.84 -8.62
CA VAL A 225 -9.69 31.49 -8.82
C VAL A 225 -8.91 31.86 -7.56
N TYR A 226 -8.29 30.87 -6.93
CA TYR A 226 -7.37 31.07 -5.83
C TYR A 226 -5.93 30.94 -6.34
N MET A 227 -5.08 31.88 -5.93
CA MET A 227 -3.66 31.86 -6.25
C MET A 227 -2.83 31.61 -4.99
N VAL A 228 -1.91 30.65 -5.06
CA VAL A 228 -1.04 30.23 -3.97
C VAL A 228 0.40 30.58 -4.33
N LYS A 229 1.00 31.48 -3.54
CA LYS A 229 2.39 31.89 -3.67
C LYS A 229 3.30 30.91 -2.94
N CYS A 230 4.24 30.31 -3.66
CA CYS A 230 5.19 29.33 -3.16
C CYS A 230 6.62 29.79 -3.40
N ALA A 231 7.05 29.84 -4.66
CA ALA A 231 8.41 30.23 -5.07
C ALA A 231 9.56 29.64 -4.21
N VAL A 232 9.44 28.41 -3.72
CA VAL A 232 10.35 27.77 -2.75
C VAL A 232 10.86 26.40 -3.22
N ARG A 233 11.93 25.91 -2.59
CA ARG A 233 12.43 24.52 -2.70
C ARG A 233 12.41 23.86 -1.35
N GLY A 234 12.09 22.56 -1.33
CA GLY A 234 12.15 21.75 -0.11
C GLY A 234 11.23 22.20 1.02
N ASP A 235 10.19 22.98 0.70
CA ASP A 235 9.14 23.28 1.67
C ASP A 235 8.30 22.01 1.92
N LEU A 236 8.07 21.71 3.19
CA LEU A 236 7.26 20.58 3.63
C LEU A 236 5.86 21.01 4.07
N GLY A 237 5.48 22.28 3.83
CA GLY A 237 4.17 22.82 4.16
C GLY A 237 3.04 22.24 3.28
N PRO A 238 1.77 22.38 3.69
CA PRO A 238 0.62 21.83 2.98
C PRO A 238 0.43 22.41 1.57
N ALA A 239 0.82 23.67 1.36
CA ALA A 239 0.55 24.43 0.14
C ALA A 239 1.61 24.25 -0.96
N CYS A 240 2.88 24.22 -0.55
CA CYS A 240 4.04 24.43 -1.41
C CYS A 240 5.02 23.25 -1.42
N ASN A 241 4.58 22.08 -0.97
CA ASN A 241 5.38 20.87 -1.06
C ASN A 241 5.50 20.33 -2.49
N ALA A 242 6.64 19.69 -2.75
CA ALA A 242 6.94 19.08 -4.04
C ALA A 242 6.03 17.87 -4.35
N ALA A 243 5.57 17.13 -3.33
CA ALA A 243 4.70 15.97 -3.51
C ALA A 243 3.38 16.36 -4.21
N GLY A 244 2.67 17.34 -3.66
CA GLY A 244 1.45 17.89 -4.23
C GLY A 244 1.69 18.61 -5.55
N MET A 245 2.86 19.22 -5.77
CA MET A 245 3.23 19.73 -7.10
C MET A 245 3.28 18.62 -8.15
N ILE A 246 3.96 17.51 -7.86
CA ILE A 246 4.06 16.36 -8.75
C ILE A 246 2.68 15.80 -9.05
N ASP A 247 1.84 15.62 -8.02
CA ASP A 247 0.50 15.07 -8.20
C ASP A 247 -0.40 16.01 -9.03
N ARG A 248 -0.36 17.32 -8.79
CA ARG A 248 -1.09 18.30 -9.62
C ARG A 248 -0.64 18.30 -11.09
N TYR A 249 0.66 18.14 -11.34
CA TYR A 249 1.21 18.17 -12.69
C TYR A 249 0.93 16.87 -13.46
N ILE A 250 1.05 15.71 -12.80
CA ILE A 250 0.91 14.40 -13.46
C ILE A 250 -0.54 13.91 -13.46
N LEU A 251 -1.24 14.02 -12.33
CA LEU A 251 -2.62 13.53 -12.19
C LEU A 251 -3.64 14.56 -12.62
N GLY A 252 -3.33 15.85 -12.56
CA GLY A 252 -4.25 16.95 -12.85
C GLY A 252 -5.12 17.31 -11.64
N VAL A 253 -5.40 18.62 -11.47
CA VAL A 253 -6.03 19.21 -10.27
C VAL A 253 -7.40 18.60 -9.94
N ASP A 254 -8.19 18.26 -10.97
CA ASP A 254 -9.57 17.75 -10.81
C ASP A 254 -9.62 16.31 -10.29
N HIS A 255 -8.52 15.57 -10.44
CA HIS A 255 -8.38 14.18 -10.01
C HIS A 255 -7.76 14.03 -8.62
N LEU A 256 -7.40 15.14 -7.95
CA LEU A 256 -6.94 15.10 -6.56
C LEU A 256 -8.11 15.05 -5.58
N TYR A 257 -7.81 14.62 -4.35
CA TYR A 257 -8.80 14.56 -3.29
C TYR A 257 -9.26 15.96 -2.86
N LYS A 258 -10.57 16.22 -2.99
CA LYS A 258 -11.20 17.54 -2.77
C LYS A 258 -11.40 17.91 -1.29
N LYS A 259 -11.22 16.98 -0.35
CA LYS A 259 -11.45 17.18 1.09
C LYS A 259 -10.22 16.80 1.94
N PRO A 260 -9.06 17.44 1.74
CA PRO A 260 -7.85 17.06 2.45
C PRO A 260 -7.92 17.32 3.96
N VAL A 261 -7.18 16.51 4.73
CA VAL A 261 -7.19 16.54 6.21
C VAL A 261 -6.62 17.84 6.76
N TYR A 262 -5.70 18.50 6.04
CA TYR A 262 -5.12 19.78 6.47
C TYR A 262 -6.14 20.93 6.56
N ARG A 263 -7.35 20.77 6.02
CA ARG A 263 -8.45 21.73 6.27
C ARG A 263 -8.78 21.86 7.76
N ASN A 264 -8.45 20.85 8.54
CA ASN A 264 -8.61 20.84 10.00
C ASN A 264 -7.46 21.56 10.73
N LEU A 265 -6.48 22.15 10.04
CA LEU A 265 -5.49 23.01 10.68
C LEU A 265 -6.18 24.21 11.32
N LYS A 266 -5.64 24.67 12.45
CA LYS A 266 -6.14 25.87 13.14
C LYS A 266 -6.15 27.11 12.24
N GLU A 267 -5.19 27.21 11.32
CA GLU A 267 -5.09 28.26 10.31
C GLU A 267 -6.26 28.26 9.31
N CYS A 268 -6.86 27.08 9.07
CA CYS A 268 -8.00 26.87 8.19
C CYS A 268 -9.34 26.74 8.95
N SER A 269 -9.31 26.63 10.28
CA SER A 269 -10.50 26.54 11.14
C SER A 269 -10.78 27.91 11.76
N SER A 270 -11.52 28.76 11.06
CA SER A 270 -11.99 30.03 11.61
C SER A 270 -13.00 29.81 12.73
N SER A 271 -12.63 30.19 13.96
CA SER A 271 -13.52 30.25 15.13
C SER A 271 -14.41 31.50 15.12
N GLY A 272 -15.06 31.82 14.00
CA GLY A 272 -15.87 33.03 13.88
C GLY A 272 -16.87 32.96 12.74
N TYR A 273 -18.15 33.08 13.08
CA TYR A 273 -19.34 33.19 12.23
C TYR A 273 -19.36 34.48 11.37
N SER A 274 -18.24 34.81 10.73
CA SER A 274 -18.12 35.98 9.87
C SER A 274 -17.47 35.56 8.56
N HIS A 275 -18.32 35.26 7.57
CA HIS A 275 -17.93 35.10 6.17
C HIS A 275 -17.43 36.45 5.62
N VAL A 276 -16.20 36.82 5.97
CA VAL A 276 -15.48 37.93 5.35
C VAL A 276 -14.17 37.37 4.80
N SER A 277 -14.13 37.37 3.47
CA SER A 277 -13.06 36.99 2.56
C SER A 277 -11.74 37.73 2.85
N GLY A 278 -10.97 37.32 3.86
CA GLY A 278 -9.65 37.92 4.08
C GLY A 278 -8.70 37.28 5.10
N SER A 279 -9.14 36.36 5.97
CA SER A 279 -8.27 35.83 7.04
C SER A 279 -7.69 34.45 6.79
N GLN A 280 -8.27 33.65 5.89
CA GLN A 280 -7.82 32.28 5.65
C GLN A 280 -6.85 32.21 4.48
N PRO A 281 -5.75 31.45 4.60
CA PRO A 281 -4.86 31.23 3.48
C PRO A 281 -5.59 30.58 2.28
N PRO A 282 -5.29 31.00 1.04
CA PRO A 282 -5.99 30.49 -0.15
C PRO A 282 -5.82 28.98 -0.34
N TRP A 283 -4.72 28.40 0.15
CA TRP A 283 -4.45 26.97 0.07
C TRP A 283 -5.32 26.11 1.00
N CYS A 284 -6.08 26.68 1.93
CA CYS A 284 -6.97 25.89 2.80
C CYS A 284 -8.07 25.13 2.03
N PHE A 285 -8.40 25.58 0.83
CA PHE A 285 -9.38 24.96 -0.07
C PHE A 285 -8.74 24.18 -1.22
N ALA A 286 -7.42 24.13 -1.26
CA ALA A 286 -6.70 23.42 -2.31
C ALA A 286 -7.05 21.92 -2.26
N PRO A 287 -7.17 21.24 -3.42
CA PRO A 287 -7.21 19.79 -3.43
C PRO A 287 -5.80 19.24 -3.20
N PHE A 288 -5.70 18.12 -2.50
CA PHE A 288 -4.42 17.46 -2.19
C PHE A 288 -4.61 15.98 -1.95
N ASP A 289 -3.71 15.17 -2.51
CA ASP A 289 -3.79 13.72 -2.42
C ASP A 289 -2.67 13.14 -1.52
N PRO A 290 -2.99 12.67 -0.29
CA PRO A 290 -2.00 12.02 0.56
C PRO A 290 -1.54 10.65 0.01
N GLU A 291 -2.30 10.09 -0.93
CA GLU A 291 -2.09 8.79 -1.55
C GLU A 291 -1.40 8.90 -2.92
N GLY A 292 -0.81 10.07 -3.21
CA GLY A 292 -0.21 10.40 -4.51
C GLY A 292 1.04 9.61 -4.92
N ILE A 293 1.70 10.08 -5.97
CA ILE A 293 2.80 9.38 -6.65
C ILE A 293 3.99 9.20 -5.71
N LEU A 294 4.39 10.29 -5.05
CA LEU A 294 5.56 10.27 -4.15
C LEU A 294 5.30 9.40 -2.91
N SER A 295 4.05 9.37 -2.44
CA SER A 295 3.56 8.51 -1.34
C SER A 295 3.48 7.03 -1.73
N SER A 296 3.42 6.73 -3.03
CA SER A 296 3.44 5.35 -3.53
C SER A 296 4.86 4.75 -3.53
N LEU A 297 5.91 5.59 -3.62
CA LEU A 297 7.30 5.14 -3.45
C LEU A 297 7.58 4.67 -2.02
N THR A 298 7.11 5.43 -1.02
CA THR A 298 7.24 5.03 0.39
C THR A 298 6.42 3.78 0.70
N ALA A 299 5.29 3.58 0.01
CA ALA A 299 4.53 2.34 0.11
C ALA A 299 5.33 1.12 -0.38
N ALA A 300 6.03 1.25 -1.50
CA ALA A 300 6.92 0.21 -2.01
C ALA A 300 8.07 -0.10 -1.04
N VAL A 301 8.69 0.93 -0.45
CA VAL A 301 9.73 0.76 0.57
C VAL A 301 9.21 -0.05 1.75
N THR A 302 8.04 0.29 2.30
CA THR A 302 7.43 -0.43 3.43
C THR A 302 7.13 -1.89 3.07
N CYS A 303 6.64 -2.17 1.86
CA CYS A 303 6.45 -3.53 1.38
C CYS A 303 7.77 -4.32 1.30
N ILE A 304 8.87 -3.71 0.82
CA ILE A 304 10.18 -4.37 0.74
C ILE A 304 10.77 -4.60 2.14
N ILE A 305 10.54 -3.69 3.09
CA ILE A 305 10.91 -3.89 4.50
C ILE A 305 10.15 -5.10 5.07
N GLY A 306 8.83 -5.18 4.84
CA GLY A 306 8.02 -6.34 5.23
C GLY A 306 8.52 -7.64 4.61
N LEU A 307 8.91 -7.61 3.34
CA LEU A 307 9.51 -8.75 2.64
C LEU A 307 10.77 -9.26 3.35
N HIS A 308 11.64 -8.35 3.81
CA HIS A 308 12.83 -8.72 4.57
C HIS A 308 12.49 -9.43 5.90
N TYR A 309 11.51 -8.92 6.64
CA TYR A 309 11.04 -9.57 7.87
C TYR A 309 10.43 -10.95 7.60
N GLY A 310 9.70 -11.10 6.49
CA GLY A 310 9.18 -12.39 6.04
C GLY A 310 10.29 -13.41 5.79
N HIS A 311 11.42 -12.99 5.20
CA HIS A 311 12.58 -13.86 5.03
C HIS A 311 13.22 -14.29 6.34
N VAL A 312 13.34 -13.37 7.30
CA VAL A 312 13.83 -13.69 8.66
C VAL A 312 12.93 -14.74 9.31
N LEU A 313 11.61 -14.56 9.20
CA LEU A 313 10.62 -15.48 9.77
C LEU A 313 10.72 -16.88 9.15
N VAL A 314 10.84 -16.96 7.83
CA VAL A 314 11.04 -18.22 7.10
C VAL A 314 12.30 -18.95 7.55
N GLN A 315 13.39 -18.22 7.81
CA GLN A 315 14.64 -18.82 8.25
C GLN A 315 14.57 -19.32 9.70
N ILE A 316 13.84 -18.63 10.57
CA ILE A 316 13.61 -19.07 11.94
C ILE A 316 12.77 -20.35 11.96
N GLU A 317 11.68 -20.41 11.19
CA GLU A 317 10.82 -21.62 11.12
C GLU A 317 11.53 -22.84 10.53
N VAL A 318 12.49 -22.67 9.61
CA VAL A 318 13.25 -23.80 9.05
C VAL A 318 14.26 -24.38 10.07
N LYS A 319 14.62 -23.62 11.11
CA LYS A 319 15.58 -24.05 12.14
C LYS A 319 14.93 -24.70 13.37
N VAL A 320 13.60 -24.67 13.48
CA VAL A 320 12.80 -25.26 14.57
C VAL A 320 12.21 -26.60 14.10
#